data_AF-A0AAJ1V7G5-F1
#
_entry.id   AF-A0AAJ1V7G5-F1
#
_cell.length_a   1.000
_cell.length_b   1.000
_cell.length_c   1.000
_cell.angle_alpha   90.00
_cell.angle_beta   90.00
_cell.angle_gamma   90.00
#
_symmetry.space_group_name_H-M   'P 1'
#
loop_
_entity.id
_entity.type
_entity.pdbx_description
1 polymer ?
#
loop_
_entity_poly.entity_id
_entity_poly.type
_entity_poly.pdbx_seq_one_letter_code
_entity_poly.pdbx_strand_id
1 'polypeptide(L)'
;VITARVGTPLVTIEAALESAGQMLPCEPPHYGEEATWGGMVACGLAGPRRPWSGSVRDFVLGTRIITGAGKHLRFGGEVMKNVAGYDLSRLMVGS
;
A
#
# COMPACT_ATOMS: atom_id res chain seq x y z
N VAL A 1 -3.61 8.58 7.98
CA VAL A 1 -3.77 7.21 7.42
C VAL A 1 -4.67 7.31 6.21
N ILE A 2 -4.31 6.65 5.10
CA ILE A 2 -5.15 6.60 3.89
C ILE A 2 -5.59 5.15 3.66
N THR A 3 -6.87 4.98 3.32
CA THR A 3 -7.46 3.69 2.96
C THR A 3 -8.07 3.83 1.57
N ALA A 4 -7.57 3.05 0.61
CA ALA A 4 -8.00 3.10 -0.78
C ALA A 4 -8.33 1.71 -1.32
N ARG A 5 -9.13 1.66 -2.40
CA ARG A 5 -9.35 0.42 -3.15
C ARG A 5 -8.14 0.13 -4.02
N VAL A 6 -7.84 -1.14 -4.25
CA VAL A 6 -6.69 -1.58 -5.04
C VAL A 6 -6.68 -1.04 -6.48
N GLY A 7 -7.85 -0.82 -7.08
CA GLY A 7 -7.97 -0.24 -8.43
C GLY A 7 -7.90 1.29 -8.49
N THR A 8 -7.63 1.97 -7.37
CA THR A 8 -7.55 3.44 -7.38
C THR A 8 -6.26 3.86 -8.10
N PRO A 9 -6.32 4.79 -9.08
CA PRO A 9 -5.13 5.31 -9.74
C PRO A 9 -4.20 6.00 -8.74
N LEU A 10 -2.89 5.84 -8.91
CA LEU A 10 -1.87 6.48 -8.07
C LEU A 10 -2.01 8.00 -8.10
N VAL A 11 -2.26 8.58 -9.27
CA VAL A 11 -2.46 10.03 -9.45
C VAL A 11 -3.59 10.56 -8.57
N THR A 12 -4.68 9.78 -8.41
CA THR A 12 -5.80 10.18 -7.56
C THR A 12 -5.43 10.17 -6.08
N ILE A 13 -4.58 9.22 -5.68
CA ILE A 13 -4.07 9.13 -4.30
C ILE A 13 -3.12 10.28 -4.00
N GLU A 14 -2.20 10.58 -4.91
CA GLU A 14 -1.24 11.67 -4.76
C GLU A 14 -1.96 13.02 -4.69
N ALA A 15 -2.93 13.29 -5.56
CA ALA A 15 -3.74 14.50 -5.51
C ALA A 15 -4.53 14.62 -4.19
N ALA A 16 -5.08 13.51 -3.68
CA ALA A 16 -5.77 13.51 -2.39
C ALA A 16 -4.81 13.82 -1.23
N LEU A 17 -3.59 13.27 -1.26
CA LEU A 17 -2.57 13.56 -0.25
C LEU A 17 -2.08 15.00 -0.32
N GLU A 18 -1.81 15.51 -1.52
CA GLU A 18 -1.37 16.89 -1.75
C GLU A 18 -2.42 17.90 -1.24
N SER A 19 -3.70 17.65 -1.49
CA SER A 19 -4.79 18.49 -0.97
C SER A 19 -4.82 18.58 0.57
N ALA A 20 -4.28 17.57 1.25
CA ALA A 20 -4.14 17.51 2.70
C ALA A 20 -2.75 17.95 3.19
N GLY A 21 -1.87 18.43 2.31
CA GLY A 21 -0.48 18.77 2.63
C GLY A 21 0.34 17.55 3.08
N GLN A 22 0.00 16.37 2.58
CA GLN A 22 0.65 15.08 2.87
C GLN A 22 1.31 14.52 1.62
N MET A 23 2.15 13.51 1.80
CA MET A 23 2.78 12.80 0.69
C MET A 23 2.92 11.31 0.99
N LEU A 24 3.10 10.51 -0.06
CA LEU A 24 3.54 9.13 0.12
C LEU A 24 4.98 9.10 0.63
N PRO A 25 5.30 8.19 1.57
CA PRO A 25 6.66 8.07 2.07
C PRO A 25 7.61 7.39 1.07
N CYS A 26 7.07 6.68 0.08
CA CYS A 26 7.80 6.10 -1.04
C CYS A 26 7.44 6.82 -2.35
N GLU A 27 8.26 6.66 -3.37
CA GLU A 27 8.10 7.31 -4.68
C GLU A 27 7.90 6.25 -5.76
N PRO A 28 6.71 5.63 -5.81
CA PRO A 28 6.46 4.56 -6.76
C PRO A 28 6.61 5.06 -8.21
N PRO A 29 7.28 4.32 -9.11
CA PRO A 29 7.28 4.64 -10.53
C PRO A 29 5.87 4.53 -11.10
N HIS A 30 5.46 5.56 -11.85
CA HIS A 30 4.24 5.56 -12.63
C HIS A 30 4.51 4.91 -13.98
N TYR A 31 4.17 3.63 -14.14
CA TYR A 31 4.27 2.92 -15.43
C TYR A 31 3.10 3.26 -16.37
N GLY A 32 2.78 4.54 -16.52
CA GLY A 32 1.62 5.06 -17.24
C GLY A 32 0.50 5.58 -16.33
N GLU A 33 -0.51 6.22 -16.92
CA GLU A 33 -1.65 6.84 -16.21
C GLU A 33 -2.56 5.80 -15.51
N GLU A 34 -2.48 4.55 -15.93
CA GLU A 34 -3.26 3.43 -15.38
C GLU A 34 -2.58 2.77 -14.16
N ALA A 35 -1.46 3.30 -13.68
CA ALA A 35 -0.76 2.75 -12.52
C ALA A 35 -1.67 2.82 -11.27
N THR A 36 -1.94 1.66 -10.68
CA THR A 36 -2.88 1.54 -9.55
C THR A 36 -2.17 1.39 -8.21
N TRP A 37 -2.85 1.83 -7.15
CA TRP A 37 -2.43 1.62 -5.76
C TRP A 37 -2.15 0.14 -5.46
N GLY A 38 -3.04 -0.74 -5.90
CA GLY A 38 -2.91 -2.18 -5.72
C GLY A 38 -1.73 -2.76 -6.49
N GLY A 39 -1.53 -2.35 -7.75
CA GLY A 39 -0.40 -2.78 -8.56
C GLY A 39 0.95 -2.38 -7.96
N MET A 40 1.05 -1.15 -7.46
CA MET A 40 2.25 -0.69 -6.72
C MET A 40 2.56 -1.59 -5.51
N VAL A 41 1.55 -1.89 -4.69
CA VAL A 41 1.71 -2.70 -3.49
C VAL A 41 2.02 -4.16 -3.84
N ALA A 42 1.30 -4.75 -4.79
CA ALA A 42 1.51 -6.12 -5.25
C ALA A 42 2.90 -6.30 -5.86
N CYS A 43 3.40 -5.33 -6.63
CA CYS A 43 4.74 -5.36 -7.20
C CYS A 43 5.85 -4.88 -6.24
N GLY A 44 5.52 -4.41 -5.04
CA GLY A 44 6.49 -3.92 -4.06
C GLY A 44 7.28 -2.69 -4.51
N LEU A 45 6.68 -1.83 -5.34
CA LEU A 45 7.35 -0.71 -6.01
C LEU A 45 7.50 0.52 -5.09
N ALA A 46 8.70 0.73 -4.54
CA ALA A 46 9.00 1.85 -3.62
C ALA A 46 9.77 3.03 -4.24
N GLY A 47 10.41 2.79 -5.40
CA GLY A 47 11.22 3.78 -6.12
C GLY A 47 12.51 4.23 -5.42
N PRO A 48 13.12 5.35 -5.89
CA PRO A 48 14.48 5.73 -5.54
C PRO A 48 14.65 6.17 -4.09
N ARG A 49 13.60 6.65 -3.42
CA ARG A 49 13.64 7.04 -2.01
C ARG A 49 13.80 5.86 -1.04
N ARG A 50 13.60 4.62 -1.51
CA ARG A 50 13.61 3.39 -0.69
C ARG A 50 14.78 3.27 0.30
N PRO A 51 16.05 3.59 -0.03
CA PRO A 51 17.16 3.47 0.93
C PRO A 51 17.05 4.39 2.14
N TRP A 52 16.32 5.51 2.02
CA TRP A 52 16.21 6.52 3.07
C TRP A 52 14.85 6.50 3.78
N SER A 53 13.75 6.32 3.05
CA SER A 53 12.41 6.30 3.63
C SER A 53 11.93 4.89 3.99
N GLY A 54 12.41 3.86 3.31
CA GLY A 54 11.92 2.49 3.46
C GLY A 54 11.10 2.02 2.28
N SER A 55 10.67 0.76 2.34
CA SER A 55 9.89 0.11 1.28
C SER A 55 8.38 0.33 1.46
N VAL A 56 7.59 0.10 0.41
CA VAL A 56 6.11 0.12 0.50
C VAL A 56 5.62 -0.77 1.64
N ARG A 57 6.27 -1.91 1.86
CA ARG A 57 5.96 -2.88 2.92
C ARG A 57 5.99 -2.27 4.31
N ASP A 58 6.88 -1.33 4.57
CA ASP A 58 7.05 -0.74 5.90
C ASP A 58 5.88 0.16 6.27
N PHE A 59 5.15 0.66 5.26
CA PHE A 59 4.05 1.61 5.39
C PHE A 59 2.65 0.99 5.26
N VAL A 60 2.56 -0.30 4.91
CA VAL A 60 1.27 -1.00 4.87
C VAL A 60 0.85 -1.39 6.29
N LEU A 61 -0.22 -0.75 6.77
CA LEU A 61 -0.80 -1.02 8.10
C LEU A 61 -1.85 -2.14 8.08
N GLY A 62 -2.48 -2.38 6.94
CA GLY A 62 -3.54 -3.38 6.78
C GLY A 62 -3.86 -3.67 5.33
N THR A 63 -4.43 -4.85 5.09
CA THR A 63 -4.86 -5.27 3.75
C THR A 63 -6.17 -6.06 3.82
N ARG A 64 -6.92 -6.02 2.72
CA ARG A 64 -8.12 -6.83 2.50
C ARG A 64 -7.88 -7.65 1.24
N ILE A 65 -7.94 -8.97 1.37
CA ILE A 65 -7.62 -9.88 0.27
C ILE A 65 -8.74 -10.89 0.06
N ILE A 66 -8.83 -11.39 -1.17
CA ILE A 66 -9.68 -12.53 -1.51
C ILE A 66 -8.77 -13.71 -1.79
N THR A 67 -8.98 -14.83 -1.11
CA THR A 67 -8.19 -16.04 -1.33
C THR A 67 -8.66 -16.80 -2.59
N GLY A 68 -7.88 -17.77 -3.06
CA GLY A 68 -8.30 -18.66 -4.16
C GLY A 68 -9.57 -19.47 -3.87
N ALA A 69 -9.96 -19.60 -2.60
CA ALA A 69 -11.23 -20.20 -2.18
C ALA A 69 -12.39 -19.18 -2.10
N GLY A 70 -12.21 -17.95 -2.59
CA GLY A 70 -13.22 -16.89 -2.57
C GLY A 70 -13.47 -16.28 -1.19
N LYS A 71 -12.62 -16.55 -0.19
CA LYS A 71 -12.79 -15.99 1.16
C LYS A 71 -12.24 -14.58 1.23
N HIS A 72 -13.05 -13.64 1.70
CA HIS A 72 -12.62 -12.28 2.01
C HIS A 72 -11.98 -12.25 3.41
N LEU A 73 -10.69 -11.93 3.46
CA LEU A 73 -9.90 -11.85 4.69
C LEU A 73 -9.44 -10.42 4.93
N ARG A 74 -9.36 -10.04 6.21
CA ARG A 74 -8.87 -8.73 6.66
C ARG A 74 -7.69 -8.92 7.59
N PHE A 75 -6.59 -8.26 7.28
CA PHE A 75 -5.37 -8.27 8.09
C PHE A 75 -4.94 -6.85 8.44
N GLY A 76 -4.32 -6.71 9.60
CA GLY A 76 -3.86 -5.42 10.11
C GLY A 76 -5.00 -4.50 10.57
N GLY A 77 -4.67 -3.23 10.78
CA GLY A 77 -5.58 -2.20 11.28
C GLY A 77 -4.97 -0.80 11.12
N GLU A 78 -5.67 0.25 11.55
CA GLU A 78 -5.19 1.64 11.42
C GLU A 78 -4.17 2.04 12.50
N VAL A 79 -3.70 1.06 13.30
CA VAL A 79 -2.79 1.28 14.42
C VAL A 79 -1.36 0.89 14.05
N MET A 80 -0.41 1.74 14.42
CA MET A 80 1.03 1.49 14.21
C MET A 80 1.54 0.29 15.03
N LYS A 81 1.01 0.10 16.24
CA LYS A 81 1.39 -1.01 17.11
C LYS A 81 0.34 -2.12 17.01
N ASN A 82 0.67 -3.14 16.23
CA ASN A 82 -0.11 -4.36 16.13
C ASN A 82 0.78 -5.57 16.46
N VAL A 83 0.58 -6.18 17.64
CA VAL A 83 1.40 -7.29 18.16
C VAL A 83 0.60 -8.60 18.21
N ALA A 84 -0.58 -8.64 17.59
CA ALA A 84 -1.43 -9.82 17.59
C ALA A 84 -1.17 -10.68 16.34
N GLY A 85 -0.48 -11.80 16.53
CA GLY A 85 -0.29 -12.82 15.50
C GLY A 85 0.74 -12.45 14.41
N TYR A 86 0.59 -13.06 13.24
CA TYR A 86 1.49 -12.86 12.10
C TYR A 86 1.13 -11.61 11.30
N ASP A 87 2.16 -10.91 10.83
CA ASP A 87 2.01 -9.72 9.98
C ASP A 87 1.76 -10.08 8.52
N LEU A 88 0.55 -10.56 8.27
CA LEU A 88 0.08 -10.91 6.93
C LEU A 88 -0.13 -9.68 6.05
N SER A 89 -0.38 -8.51 6.62
CA SER A 89 -0.46 -7.24 5.90
C SER A 89 0.82 -6.93 5.13
N ARG A 90 1.97 -7.07 5.80
CA ARG A 90 3.28 -6.85 5.18
C ARG A 90 3.71 -8.00 4.27
N LEU A 91 3.21 -9.21 4.51
CA LEU A 91 3.48 -10.38 3.65
C LEU A 91 2.89 -10.20 2.24
N MET A 92 1.72 -9.55 2.12
CA MET A 92 1.04 -9.35 0.84
C MET A 92 1.68 -8.27 -0.05
N VAL A 93 2.78 -7.65 0.37
CA VAL A 93 3.50 -6.67 -0.44
C VAL A 93 4.57 -7.39 -1.24
N GLY A 94 4.52 -7.31 -2.57
CA GLY A 94 5.42 -8.08 -3.44
C GLY A 94 4.90 -9.47 -3.84
N SER A 95 3.59 -9.74 -3.69
CA SER A 95 2.94 -11.04 -3.96
C SER A 95 2.27 -11.14 -5.33
#